data_AF-A0AAV2ZTC3-F1
#
_entry.id   AF-A0AAV2ZTC3-F1
#
_cell.length_a   1.000
_cell.length_b   1.000
_cell.length_c   1.000
_cell.angle_alpha   90.00
_cell.angle_beta   90.00
_cell.angle_gamma   90.00
#
_symmetry.space_group_name_H-M   'P 1'
#
loop_
_entity.id
_entity.type
_entity.pdbx_description
1 polymer ?
#
loop_
_entity_poly.entity_id
_entity_poly.type
_entity_poly.pdbx_seq_one_letter_code
_entity_poly.pdbx_strand_id
1 'polypeptide(L)'
;MLQIFREEEADGGTELDDVINGEEMAALWNRLTAQEKQHFTKLIQSGDIGALVPEWRSWWHPENIRHRKIQELPDEADNSNKSSREMPDRAPDTNMTGPEGGSEPSLNAKQIPDNIDSQKQSEGPGSHGHTTVTSVPPVLSSIPTLCSLSRNPSPLVKYTLVNVIYGYAFSLLRHNGDVTDTDILLDFTGTLLSISATLSTIAVYDSTAQALKSAIRVASDPQIGGDKSLACSAIEATFQILHGDESKLYSLAALSHLLRLLGKVGKLVNGERDIQKKAFNAKKKCLFLAAWVNENENWLVVLSEEIMVEYKEYLDELVGVAEISRWLQKSWGGKRPPEKKKLVQEVDLPTNGL
;
A
#
# COMPACT_ATOMS: atom_id res chain seq x y z
N MET A 1 -1.64 -3.40 28.57
CA MET A 1 -2.28 -2.50 27.58
C MET A 1 -2.02 -1.03 27.88
N LEU A 2 -2.44 -0.47 29.02
CA LEU A 2 -2.20 0.95 29.34
C LEU A 2 -0.71 1.34 29.45
N GLN A 3 0.14 0.43 29.91
CA GLN A 3 1.59 0.69 30.01
C GLN A 3 2.30 0.70 28.65
N ILE A 4 1.87 -0.16 27.72
CA ILE A 4 2.39 -0.21 26.34
C ILE A 4 2.06 1.10 25.62
N PHE A 5 0.82 1.60 25.78
CA PHE A 5 0.44 2.90 25.23
C PHE A 5 1.21 4.05 25.88
N ARG A 6 1.60 3.96 27.15
CA ARG A 6 2.40 4.99 27.83
C ARG A 6 3.87 5.00 27.40
N GLU A 7 4.44 3.83 27.08
CA GLU A 7 5.82 3.70 26.59
C GLU A 7 5.93 4.11 25.10
N GLU A 8 4.92 3.81 24.26
CA GLU A 8 4.76 4.43 22.92
C GLU A 8 4.74 5.97 22.99
N GLU A 9 4.11 6.52 24.03
CA GLU A 9 3.79 7.95 24.15
C GLU A 9 4.99 8.83 24.51
N ALA A 10 6.12 8.24 24.93
CA ALA A 10 7.31 8.93 25.40
C ALA A 10 8.38 9.18 24.31
N ASP A 11 8.33 8.45 23.18
CA ASP A 11 9.36 8.49 22.12
C ASP A 11 8.93 9.34 20.88
N GLY A 12 7.83 10.09 20.98
CA GLY A 12 7.33 10.97 19.92
C GLY A 12 7.91 12.38 19.96
N GLY A 13 9.19 12.53 20.29
CA GLY A 13 9.87 13.82 20.44
C GLY A 13 10.05 14.54 19.11
N THR A 14 9.36 15.68 18.98
CA THR A 14 9.77 16.91 18.29
C THR A 14 10.43 16.79 16.91
N GLU A 15 9.61 16.87 15.87
CA GLU A 15 9.94 17.62 14.65
C GLU A 15 8.59 18.01 14.01
N LEU A 16 8.07 19.16 14.46
CA LEU A 16 6.80 19.72 14.03
C LEU A 16 7.02 21.23 13.85
N ASP A 17 8.03 21.58 13.06
CA ASP A 17 8.31 22.95 12.67
C ASP A 17 8.68 22.96 11.19
N ASP A 18 7.69 23.28 10.37
CA ASP A 18 7.78 24.19 9.21
C ASP A 18 6.39 24.28 8.55
N VAL A 19 5.40 24.71 9.33
CA VAL A 19 4.11 25.13 8.75
C VAL A 19 4.36 26.46 8.06
N ILE A 20 4.59 26.44 6.75
CA ILE A 20 4.66 27.65 5.92
C ILE A 20 3.35 28.42 6.14
N ASN A 21 3.43 29.58 6.76
CA ASN A 21 2.23 30.35 7.09
C ASN A 21 1.64 31.03 5.84
N GLY A 22 0.39 31.50 5.94
CA GLY A 22 -0.30 32.13 4.80
C GLY A 22 0.40 33.38 4.24
N GLU A 23 1.19 34.08 5.06
CA GLU A 23 1.97 35.26 4.64
C GLU A 23 3.21 34.85 3.86
N GLU A 24 3.89 33.77 4.23
CA GLU A 24 5.00 33.19 3.48
C GLU A 24 4.56 32.61 2.15
N MET A 25 3.38 31.97 2.09
CA MET A 25 2.80 31.51 0.82
C MET A 25 2.49 32.69 -0.10
N ALA A 26 1.97 33.79 0.44
CA ALA A 26 1.75 35.01 -0.33
C ALA A 26 3.06 35.66 -0.78
N ALA A 27 4.10 35.64 0.07
CA ALA A 27 5.43 36.14 -0.28
C ALA A 27 6.08 35.29 -1.38
N LEU A 28 5.98 33.95 -1.31
CA LEU A 28 6.43 33.02 -2.34
C LEU A 28 5.71 33.27 -3.66
N TRP A 29 4.38 33.42 -3.62
CA TRP A 29 3.61 33.78 -4.81
C TRP A 29 4.08 35.12 -5.40
N ASN A 30 4.33 36.13 -4.57
CA ASN A 30 4.77 37.44 -5.04
C ASN A 30 6.19 37.47 -5.60
N ARG A 31 7.04 36.50 -5.27
CA ARG A 31 8.37 36.33 -5.84
C ARG A 31 8.36 35.72 -7.25
N LEU A 32 7.29 35.03 -7.63
CA LEU A 32 7.15 34.45 -8.97
C LEU A 32 6.95 35.54 -10.03
N THR A 33 7.59 35.36 -11.17
CA THR A 33 7.40 36.18 -12.37
C THR A 33 5.97 36.05 -12.91
N ALA A 34 5.55 37.01 -13.74
CA ALA A 34 4.23 36.94 -14.38
C ALA A 34 4.05 35.68 -15.23
N GLN A 35 5.14 35.20 -15.88
CA GLN A 35 5.12 33.98 -16.68
C GLN A 35 4.94 32.73 -15.83
N GLU A 36 5.63 32.62 -14.69
CA GLU A 36 5.51 31.49 -13.77
C GLU A 36 4.12 31.42 -13.13
N LYS A 37 3.56 32.57 -12.72
CA LYS A 37 2.18 32.65 -12.22
C LYS A 37 1.17 32.18 -13.26
N GLN A 38 1.35 32.61 -14.51
CA GLN A 38 0.48 32.21 -15.61
C GLN A 38 0.62 30.71 -15.90
N HIS A 39 1.83 30.18 -15.88
CA HIS A 39 2.10 28.76 -16.08
C HIS A 39 1.46 27.90 -14.97
N PHE A 40 1.67 28.26 -13.71
CA PHE A 40 1.06 27.57 -12.57
C PHE A 40 -0.47 27.62 -12.62
N THR A 41 -1.05 28.78 -12.93
CA THR A 41 -2.51 28.93 -13.10
C THR A 41 -3.03 28.04 -14.23
N LYS A 42 -2.29 27.95 -15.34
CA LYS A 42 -2.63 27.05 -16.45
C LYS A 42 -2.64 25.60 -15.99
N LEU A 43 -1.62 25.17 -15.23
CA LEU A 43 -1.54 23.81 -14.68
C LEU A 43 -2.73 23.47 -13.76
N ILE A 44 -3.17 24.40 -12.91
CA ILE A 44 -4.37 24.23 -12.08
C ILE A 44 -5.60 24.05 -12.97
N GLN A 45 -5.77 24.90 -13.97
CA GLN A 45 -6.94 24.86 -14.86
C GLN A 45 -6.97 23.60 -15.75
N SER A 46 -5.81 23.11 -16.18
CA SER A 46 -5.70 21.86 -16.95
C SER A 46 -5.84 20.61 -16.09
N GLY A 47 -5.65 20.70 -14.76
CA GLY A 47 -5.57 19.55 -13.85
C GLY A 47 -4.18 18.88 -13.81
N ASP A 48 -3.25 19.31 -14.66
CA ASP A 48 -1.88 18.77 -14.76
C ASP A 48 -0.96 19.17 -13.59
N ILE A 49 -1.44 19.96 -12.63
CA ILE A 49 -0.65 20.40 -11.47
C ILE A 49 -0.10 19.22 -10.66
N GLY A 50 -0.80 18.08 -10.65
CA GLY A 50 -0.35 16.86 -9.97
C GLY A 50 0.99 16.34 -10.46
N ALA A 51 1.38 16.64 -11.71
CA ALA A 51 2.68 16.25 -12.25
C ALA A 51 3.87 16.96 -11.57
N LEU A 52 3.62 18.04 -10.83
CA LEU A 52 4.65 18.72 -10.04
C LEU A 52 4.89 18.07 -8.67
N VAL A 53 3.97 17.22 -8.21
CA VAL A 53 4.11 16.52 -6.93
C VAL A 53 4.92 15.25 -7.17
N PRO A 54 6.08 15.07 -6.50
CA PRO A 54 6.81 13.83 -6.58
C PRO A 54 5.94 12.66 -6.15
N GLU A 55 5.95 11.59 -6.95
CA GLU A 55 5.23 10.37 -6.62
C GLU A 55 5.90 9.71 -5.41
N TRP A 56 5.10 9.43 -4.39
CA TRP A 56 5.58 8.77 -3.19
C TRP A 56 6.01 7.34 -3.49
N ARG A 57 7.22 7.00 -3.06
CA ARG A 57 7.70 5.63 -3.04
C ARG A 57 7.28 4.97 -1.74
N SER A 58 6.36 4.02 -1.84
CA SER A 58 5.97 3.28 -0.65
C SER A 58 7.14 2.47 -0.11
N TRP A 59 7.18 2.35 1.21
CA TRP A 59 8.25 1.64 1.90
C TRP A 59 8.10 0.11 1.82
N TRP A 60 6.96 -0.39 1.33
CA TRP A 60 6.72 -1.82 1.06
C TRP A 60 7.08 -2.23 -0.38
N HIS A 61 7.66 -1.32 -1.16
CA HIS A 61 8.28 -1.60 -2.45
C HIS A 61 9.81 -1.54 -2.32
N PRO A 62 10.50 -2.67 -2.10
CA PRO A 62 11.93 -2.73 -2.37
C PRO A 62 12.13 -2.48 -3.88
N GLU A 63 13.15 -1.70 -4.25
CA GLU A 63 13.37 -1.12 -5.60
C GLU A 63 13.43 -2.13 -6.79
N ASN A 64 13.24 -3.43 -6.53
CA ASN A 64 13.36 -4.53 -7.49
C ASN A 64 12.05 -5.06 -8.09
N ILE A 65 10.87 -4.56 -7.72
CA ILE A 65 9.61 -4.96 -8.38
C ILE A 65 9.07 -3.79 -9.21
N ARG A 66 9.87 -3.35 -10.20
CA ARG A 66 9.28 -2.64 -11.33
C ARG A 66 8.51 -3.68 -12.14
N HIS A 67 7.19 -3.60 -12.06
CA HIS A 67 6.32 -4.24 -13.04
C HIS A 67 6.86 -3.94 -14.43
N ARG A 68 7.22 -5.02 -15.14
CA ARG A 68 7.54 -5.02 -16.56
C ARG A 68 6.46 -4.18 -17.23
N LYS A 69 6.82 -2.98 -17.69
CA LYS A 69 5.96 -2.17 -18.55
C LYS A 69 5.51 -3.10 -19.67
N ILE A 70 4.21 -3.41 -19.73
CA ILE A 70 3.64 -4.21 -20.80
C ILE A 70 3.91 -3.41 -22.07
N GLN A 71 4.91 -3.87 -22.81
CA GLN A 71 5.22 -3.35 -24.12
C GLN A 71 4.26 -4.08 -25.05
N GLU A 72 3.32 -3.35 -25.64
CA GLU A 72 2.47 -3.84 -26.72
C GLU A 72 3.40 -4.43 -27.79
N LEU A 73 3.39 -5.76 -27.94
CA LEU A 73 4.04 -6.43 -29.04
C LEU A 73 3.22 -6.09 -30.29
N PRO A 74 3.84 -5.58 -31.37
CA PRO A 74 3.14 -5.39 -32.62
C PRO A 74 2.66 -6.75 -33.16
N ASP A 75 1.46 -6.73 -33.74
CA ASP A 75 0.83 -7.87 -34.40
C ASP A 75 1.75 -8.39 -35.53
N GLU A 76 2.53 -9.44 -35.25
CA GLU A 76 3.27 -10.18 -36.27
C GLU A 76 2.28 -11.12 -36.97
N ALA A 77 1.73 -10.61 -38.07
CA ALA A 77 1.07 -11.41 -39.07
C ALA A 77 2.04 -12.47 -39.63
N ASP A 78 1.64 -13.73 -39.44
CA ASP A 78 1.80 -14.86 -40.35
C ASP A 78 3.06 -14.90 -41.23
N ASN A 79 4.04 -15.71 -40.83
CA ASN A 79 4.81 -16.43 -41.83
C ASN A 79 5.31 -17.78 -41.31
N SER A 80 4.59 -18.82 -41.72
CA SER A 80 5.06 -20.19 -41.72
C SER A 80 6.40 -20.32 -42.45
N ASN A 81 7.44 -20.79 -41.77
CA ASN A 81 8.42 -21.62 -42.46
C ASN A 81 9.09 -22.65 -41.56
N LYS A 82 9.02 -23.90 -42.04
CA LYS A 82 9.64 -25.10 -41.49
C LYS A 82 11.16 -24.93 -41.40
N SER A 83 11.75 -25.37 -40.28
CA SER A 83 13.02 -26.10 -40.35
C SER A 83 13.15 -27.06 -39.18
N SER A 84 13.03 -28.34 -39.51
CA SER A 84 13.45 -29.50 -38.72
C SER A 84 14.92 -29.41 -38.33
N ARG A 85 15.26 -29.94 -37.14
CA ARG A 85 16.49 -30.69 -36.75
C ARG A 85 16.42 -30.93 -35.24
N GLU A 86 15.94 -32.11 -34.86
CA GLU A 86 16.74 -33.29 -34.50
C GLU A 86 17.37 -33.19 -33.09
N MET A 87 16.83 -34.02 -32.19
CA MET A 87 17.43 -34.40 -30.92
C MET A 87 18.45 -35.51 -31.14
N PRO A 88 19.46 -35.64 -30.27
CA PRO A 88 20.03 -36.93 -29.94
C PRO A 88 19.68 -37.30 -28.50
N ASP A 89 18.90 -38.35 -28.42
CA ASP A 89 18.66 -39.21 -27.27
C ASP A 89 19.93 -40.05 -26.99
N ARG A 90 20.50 -39.97 -25.77
CA ARG A 90 21.20 -41.10 -25.13
C ARG A 90 21.57 -40.85 -23.66
N ALA A 91 20.86 -41.54 -22.78
CA ALA A 91 21.41 -42.18 -21.58
C ALA A 91 21.21 -43.71 -21.75
N PRO A 92 21.55 -44.62 -20.82
CA PRO A 92 22.31 -44.48 -19.57
C PRO A 92 23.41 -45.58 -19.43
N ASP A 93 24.18 -45.57 -18.33
CA ASP A 93 24.61 -46.75 -17.55
C ASP A 93 25.47 -46.27 -16.36
N THR A 94 24.96 -46.30 -15.12
CA THR A 94 24.92 -47.38 -14.12
C THR A 94 26.27 -47.74 -13.46
N ASN A 95 26.20 -47.75 -12.10
CA ASN A 95 27.05 -48.39 -11.07
C ASN A 95 27.77 -47.40 -10.13
N MET A 96 27.30 -47.17 -8.89
CA MET A 96 27.31 -48.06 -7.71
C MET A 96 28.69 -48.57 -7.32
N THR A 97 29.35 -47.91 -6.36
CA THR A 97 29.99 -48.54 -5.19
C THR A 97 30.50 -47.49 -4.19
N GLY A 98 30.00 -47.52 -2.95
CA GLY A 98 30.82 -47.20 -1.75
C GLY A 98 31.74 -48.40 -1.41
N PRO A 99 32.50 -48.42 -0.30
CA PRO A 99 32.13 -47.85 0.99
C PRO A 99 33.28 -47.20 1.82
N GLU A 100 32.87 -46.58 2.94
CA GLU A 100 33.47 -46.55 4.29
C GLU A 100 34.96 -46.31 4.54
N GLY A 101 35.24 -45.46 5.54
CA GLY A 101 36.49 -45.48 6.31
C GLY A 101 36.82 -44.14 6.95
N GLY A 102 36.49 -43.96 8.23
CA GLY A 102 36.76 -42.75 9.01
C GLY A 102 38.23 -42.55 9.41
N SER A 103 38.49 -41.41 10.06
CA SER A 103 39.48 -41.14 11.11
C SER A 103 39.86 -39.64 11.12
N GLU A 104 39.37 -38.89 12.10
CA GLU A 104 40.13 -37.74 12.66
C GLU A 104 41.32 -38.27 13.48
N PRO A 105 42.40 -37.48 13.66
CA PRO A 105 42.47 -36.63 14.86
C PRO A 105 43.16 -35.25 14.66
N SER A 106 42.48 -34.21 15.17
CA SER A 106 42.94 -33.22 16.18
C SER A 106 44.41 -32.76 16.33
N LEU A 107 44.53 -31.42 16.45
CA LEU A 107 45.42 -30.58 17.29
C LEU A 107 46.86 -30.26 16.81
N ASN A 108 47.15 -28.97 16.55
CA ASN A 108 47.87 -28.14 17.55
C ASN A 108 47.90 -26.63 17.19
N ALA A 109 47.75 -25.80 18.22
CA ALA A 109 47.89 -24.35 18.22
C ALA A 109 49.34 -23.90 18.42
N LYS A 110 49.70 -22.69 17.96
CA LYS A 110 50.80 -21.88 18.52
C LYS A 110 50.55 -20.39 18.34
N GLN A 111 50.69 -19.66 19.45
CA GLN A 111 50.51 -18.24 19.68
C GLN A 111 51.67 -17.36 19.15
N ILE A 112 51.29 -16.15 18.68
CA ILE A 112 51.77 -14.77 18.93
C ILE A 112 53.19 -14.56 19.52
N PRO A 113 53.87 -13.44 19.17
CA PRO A 113 53.86 -12.32 20.13
C PRO A 113 53.79 -10.88 19.52
N ASP A 114 53.42 -9.96 20.41
CA ASP A 114 53.20 -8.50 20.30
C ASP A 114 54.45 -7.63 20.02
N ASN A 115 54.29 -6.43 19.40
CA ASN A 115 54.54 -5.11 20.07
C ASN A 115 54.39 -3.84 19.19
N ILE A 116 53.58 -2.88 19.68
CA ILE A 116 53.86 -1.44 19.93
C ILE A 116 54.61 -0.57 18.87
N ASP A 117 53.81 0.22 18.14
CA ASP A 117 53.80 1.70 17.99
C ASP A 117 54.96 2.50 17.34
N SER A 118 54.63 3.27 16.28
CA SER A 118 55.01 4.69 16.08
C SER A 118 54.44 5.28 14.77
N GLN A 119 53.35 6.04 14.90
CA GLN A 119 53.04 7.35 14.28
C GLN A 119 53.42 7.74 12.82
N LYS A 120 52.35 8.02 12.04
CA LYS A 120 51.97 9.33 11.41
C LYS A 120 52.22 9.55 9.90
N GLN A 121 51.10 9.78 9.19
CA GLN A 121 50.82 10.71 8.05
C GLN A 121 49.74 10.06 7.15
N SER A 122 48.71 10.69 6.60
CA SER A 122 48.13 12.04 6.65
C SER A 122 46.73 11.94 6.03
N GLU A 123 45.80 12.77 6.50
CA GLU A 123 44.39 12.83 6.10
C GLU A 123 44.17 13.24 4.63
N GLY A 124 43.14 12.66 4.01
CA GLY A 124 42.42 13.18 2.84
C GLY A 124 40.92 12.88 3.03
N PRO A 125 40.00 13.79 2.66
CA PRO A 125 38.60 13.72 3.10
C PRO A 125 37.83 12.70 2.26
N GLY A 126 37.78 11.46 2.76
CA GLY A 126 37.06 10.36 2.16
C GLY A 126 35.73 10.09 2.87
N SER A 127 34.65 10.21 2.09
CA SER A 127 33.41 9.44 2.22
C SER A 127 32.64 9.59 3.52
N HIS A 128 31.72 10.57 3.54
CA HIS A 128 30.55 10.49 4.41
C HIS A 128 29.83 9.19 4.09
N GLY A 129 29.84 8.26 5.04
CA GLY A 129 29.05 7.05 4.97
C GLY A 129 27.61 7.40 4.69
N HIS A 130 27.08 6.91 3.58
CA HIS A 130 25.65 6.82 3.37
C HIS A 130 25.11 5.89 4.45
N THR A 131 24.69 6.45 5.58
CA THR A 131 23.76 5.79 6.49
C THR A 131 22.51 5.52 5.67
N THR A 132 22.31 4.28 5.25
CA THR A 132 21.10 3.83 4.58
C THR A 132 19.94 4.03 5.54
N VAL A 133 19.21 5.13 5.36
CA VAL A 133 17.95 5.38 6.07
C VAL A 133 16.98 4.29 5.62
N THR A 134 16.66 3.36 6.51
CA THR A 134 15.63 2.34 6.25
C THR A 134 14.30 3.06 6.06
N SER A 135 13.69 2.94 4.88
CA SER A 135 12.41 3.58 4.54
C SER A 135 11.21 2.99 5.29
N VAL A 136 11.36 1.80 5.86
CA VAL A 136 10.32 1.08 6.60
C VAL A 136 10.05 1.75 7.95
N PRO A 137 8.78 2.06 8.30
CA PRO A 137 8.43 2.64 9.58
C PRO A 137 8.88 1.77 10.77
N PRO A 138 9.26 2.36 11.92
CA PRO A 138 9.67 1.59 13.09
C PRO A 138 8.57 0.64 13.57
N VAL A 139 8.97 -0.57 13.97
CA VAL A 139 8.08 -1.56 14.60
C VAL A 139 8.02 -1.33 16.12
N LEU A 140 6.90 -1.69 16.75
CA LEU A 140 6.79 -1.76 18.22
C LEU A 140 7.97 -2.54 18.82
N SER A 141 8.72 -1.90 19.71
CA SER A 141 9.85 -2.52 20.44
C SER A 141 9.42 -3.68 21.33
N SER A 142 8.17 -3.68 21.79
CA SER A 142 7.58 -4.75 22.59
C SER A 142 6.14 -5.01 22.16
N ILE A 143 5.90 -6.20 21.60
CA ILE A 143 4.57 -6.66 21.22
C ILE A 143 4.08 -7.62 22.30
N PRO A 144 2.91 -7.37 22.94
CA PRO A 144 2.35 -8.28 23.93
C PRO A 144 1.94 -9.61 23.28
N THR A 145 1.92 -10.68 24.07
CA THR A 145 1.39 -11.96 23.58
C THR A 145 -0.12 -11.87 23.35
N LEU A 146 -0.61 -12.59 22.36
CA LEU A 146 -2.02 -12.60 21.97
C LEU A 146 -2.91 -13.07 23.14
N CYS A 147 -2.48 -14.10 23.87
CA CYS A 147 -3.17 -14.62 25.05
C CYS A 147 -3.31 -13.58 26.17
N SER A 148 -2.38 -12.62 26.29
CA SER A 148 -2.48 -11.55 27.28
C SER A 148 -3.56 -10.51 26.93
N LEU A 149 -3.94 -10.42 25.66
CA LEU A 149 -4.97 -9.51 25.16
C LEU A 149 -6.34 -10.18 25.04
N SER A 150 -6.37 -11.45 24.61
CA SER A 150 -7.58 -12.27 24.53
C SER A 150 -7.23 -13.74 24.73
N ARG A 151 -7.92 -14.41 25.64
CA ARG A 151 -7.70 -15.84 25.92
C ARG A 151 -8.08 -16.74 24.75
N ASN A 152 -9.13 -16.38 24.01
CA ASN A 152 -9.67 -17.13 22.89
C ASN A 152 -9.85 -16.20 21.69
N PRO A 153 -8.77 -15.88 20.95
CA PRO A 153 -8.88 -15.09 19.74
C PRO A 153 -9.75 -15.81 18.71
N SER A 154 -10.62 -15.08 18.02
CA SER A 154 -11.43 -15.65 16.95
C SER A 154 -10.53 -16.12 15.79
N PRO A 155 -10.81 -17.26 15.14
CA PRO A 155 -10.07 -17.69 13.95
C PRO A 155 -10.25 -16.73 12.75
N LEU A 156 -11.24 -15.83 12.81
CA LEU A 156 -11.57 -14.85 11.76
C LEU A 156 -10.70 -13.58 11.82
N VAL A 157 -9.81 -13.46 12.80
CA VAL A 157 -8.93 -12.29 12.99
C VAL A 157 -8.04 -12.05 11.76
N LYS A 158 -7.63 -13.11 11.07
CA LYS A 158 -6.84 -13.02 9.83
C LYS A 158 -7.52 -12.20 8.72
N TYR A 159 -8.84 -12.25 8.61
CA TYR A 159 -9.57 -11.45 7.62
C TYR A 159 -9.77 -10.00 8.08
N THR A 160 -9.76 -9.77 9.41
CA THR A 160 -9.68 -8.41 9.96
C THR A 160 -8.33 -7.77 9.60
N LEU A 161 -7.23 -8.53 9.66
CA LEU A 161 -5.92 -8.04 9.22
C LEU A 161 -5.96 -7.55 7.77
N VAL A 162 -6.48 -8.37 6.84
CA VAL A 162 -6.61 -7.99 5.42
C VAL A 162 -7.38 -6.68 5.25
N ASN A 163 -8.54 -6.54 5.90
CA ASN A 163 -9.35 -5.33 5.81
C ASN A 163 -8.66 -4.08 6.38
N VAL A 164 -7.83 -4.24 7.43
CA VAL A 164 -7.07 -3.14 8.05
C VAL A 164 -5.87 -2.74 7.19
N ILE A 165 -5.10 -3.71 6.69
CA ILE A 165 -3.93 -3.43 5.83
C ILE A 165 -4.38 -2.79 4.51
N TYR A 166 -5.49 -3.25 3.92
CA TYR A 166 -6.07 -2.59 2.76
C TYR A 166 -6.47 -1.14 3.04
N GLY A 167 -7.18 -0.90 4.14
CA GLY A 167 -7.57 0.47 4.54
C GLY A 167 -6.35 1.37 4.76
N TYR A 168 -5.29 0.84 5.39
CA TYR A 168 -4.04 1.55 5.58
C TYR A 168 -3.34 1.90 4.26
N ALA A 169 -3.17 0.91 3.38
CA ALA A 169 -2.53 1.09 2.09
C ALA A 169 -3.29 2.11 1.22
N PHE A 170 -4.61 1.95 1.12
CA PHE A 170 -5.45 2.90 0.39
C PHE A 170 -5.33 4.32 0.96
N SER A 171 -5.43 4.48 2.28
CA SER A 171 -5.31 5.80 2.89
C SER A 171 -3.94 6.43 2.64
N LEU A 172 -2.84 5.68 2.71
CA LEU A 172 -1.52 6.26 2.39
C LEU A 172 -1.41 6.62 0.90
N LEU A 173 -1.84 5.75 -0.01
CA LEU A 173 -1.80 6.05 -1.44
C LEU A 173 -2.64 7.30 -1.77
N ARG A 174 -3.80 7.46 -1.13
CA ARG A 174 -4.66 8.64 -1.29
C ARG A 174 -4.00 9.95 -0.89
N HIS A 175 -3.12 9.91 0.11
CA HIS A 175 -2.42 11.08 0.64
C HIS A 175 -0.96 11.15 0.15
N ASN A 176 -0.61 10.38 -0.88
CA ASN A 176 0.76 10.30 -1.40
C ASN A 176 1.80 10.06 -0.29
N GLY A 177 1.47 9.17 0.65
CA GLY A 177 2.32 8.81 1.79
C GLY A 177 2.44 9.85 2.89
N ASP A 178 1.88 11.06 2.71
CA ASP A 178 2.01 12.14 3.67
C ASP A 178 0.94 12.03 4.77
N VAL A 179 1.40 12.11 6.01
CA VAL A 179 0.60 12.12 7.24
C VAL A 179 1.24 13.02 8.30
N THR A 180 2.08 13.96 7.86
CA THR A 180 2.87 14.84 8.73
C THR A 180 2.04 16.01 9.25
N ASP A 181 1.29 16.67 8.37
CA ASP A 181 0.40 17.77 8.71
C ASP A 181 -0.83 17.27 9.50
N THR A 182 -1.35 18.13 10.38
CA THR A 182 -2.48 17.79 11.26
C THR A 182 -3.78 17.58 10.48
N ASP A 183 -4.08 18.43 9.51
CA ASP A 183 -5.31 18.32 8.72
C ASP A 183 -5.24 17.10 7.80
N ILE A 184 -4.06 16.84 7.20
CA ILE A 184 -3.81 15.62 6.42
C ILE A 184 -3.95 14.38 7.29
N LEU A 185 -3.42 14.38 8.52
CA LEU A 185 -3.54 13.26 9.45
C LEU A 185 -5.00 12.98 9.84
N LEU A 186 -5.80 14.03 10.02
CA LEU A 186 -7.24 13.89 10.29
C LEU A 186 -7.99 13.33 9.08
N ASP A 187 -7.71 13.81 7.86
CA ASP A 187 -8.31 13.29 6.62
C ASP A 187 -7.90 11.84 6.34
N PHE A 188 -6.61 11.52 6.56
CA PHE A 188 -6.08 10.15 6.53
C PHE A 188 -6.86 9.23 7.46
N THR A 189 -7.14 9.70 8.69
CA THR A 189 -7.85 8.91 9.69
C THR A 189 -9.33 8.76 9.33
N GLY A 190 -9.96 9.81 8.81
CA GLY A 190 -11.32 9.75 8.28
C GLY A 190 -11.45 8.74 7.14
N THR A 191 -10.53 8.80 6.18
CA THR A 191 -10.41 7.86 5.06
C THR A 191 -10.22 6.44 5.57
N LEU A 192 -9.28 6.21 6.48
CA LEU A 192 -8.99 4.89 7.06
C LEU A 192 -10.22 4.26 7.71
N LEU A 193 -10.96 5.02 8.52
CA LEU A 193 -12.14 4.54 9.23
C LEU A 193 -13.33 4.32 8.28
N SER A 194 -13.41 5.08 7.18
CA SER A 194 -14.42 4.90 6.13
C SER A 194 -14.18 3.62 5.33
N ILE A 195 -12.94 3.39 4.90
CA ILE A 195 -12.56 2.22 4.09
C ILE A 195 -12.52 0.93 4.93
N SER A 196 -11.93 1.00 6.12
CA SER A 196 -11.78 -0.16 6.99
C SER A 196 -12.97 -0.28 7.95
N ALA A 197 -14.04 -0.92 7.47
CA ALA A 197 -15.24 -1.16 8.28
C ALA A 197 -14.94 -1.91 9.59
N THR A 198 -13.87 -2.71 9.66
CA THR A 198 -13.47 -3.38 10.90
C THR A 198 -12.91 -2.42 11.94
N LEU A 199 -12.34 -1.27 11.57
CA LEU A 199 -11.87 -0.28 12.53
C LEU A 199 -13.02 0.59 13.07
N SER A 200 -14.04 0.84 12.24
CA SER A 200 -15.16 1.74 12.57
C SER A 200 -16.40 1.02 13.12
N THR A 201 -16.56 -0.27 12.85
CA THR A 201 -17.75 -1.06 13.22
C THR A 201 -17.39 -2.43 13.84
N ILE A 202 -18.42 -3.23 14.12
CA ILE A 202 -18.28 -4.63 14.56
C ILE A 202 -18.25 -5.63 13.38
N ALA A 203 -17.90 -5.17 12.17
CA ALA A 203 -17.81 -6.03 11.00
C ALA A 203 -16.90 -7.24 11.25
N VAL A 204 -17.38 -8.39 10.81
CA VAL A 204 -16.67 -9.68 10.85
C VAL A 204 -16.77 -10.29 9.46
N TYR A 205 -15.67 -10.87 8.99
CA TYR A 205 -15.59 -11.53 7.69
C TYR A 205 -15.17 -12.98 7.88
N ASP A 206 -15.60 -13.84 6.94
CA ASP A 206 -15.29 -15.27 6.94
C ASP A 206 -14.26 -15.68 5.87
N SER A 207 -13.83 -14.73 5.04
CA SER A 207 -12.92 -14.93 3.93
C SER A 207 -12.13 -13.65 3.58
N THR A 208 -10.97 -13.83 2.93
CA THR A 208 -10.15 -12.73 2.38
C THR A 208 -10.91 -11.95 1.32
N ALA A 209 -11.63 -12.67 0.44
CA ALA A 209 -12.51 -12.10 -0.57
C ALA A 209 -13.53 -11.12 0.02
N GLN A 210 -14.28 -11.54 1.05
CA GLN A 210 -15.30 -10.70 1.67
C GLN A 210 -14.69 -9.47 2.35
N ALA A 211 -13.54 -9.64 3.03
CA ALA A 211 -12.83 -8.57 3.69
C ALA A 211 -12.31 -7.50 2.73
N LEU A 212 -11.76 -7.92 1.58
CA LEU A 212 -11.32 -7.03 0.51
C LEU A 212 -12.49 -6.37 -0.21
N LYS A 213 -13.43 -7.15 -0.75
CA LYS A 213 -14.56 -6.65 -1.55
C LYS A 213 -15.40 -5.62 -0.77
N SER A 214 -15.53 -5.79 0.56
CA SER A 214 -16.16 -4.80 1.43
C SER A 214 -15.48 -3.42 1.38
N ALA A 215 -14.15 -3.40 1.44
CA ALA A 215 -13.35 -2.17 1.41
C ALA A 215 -13.20 -1.61 -0.01
N ILE A 216 -12.98 -2.46 -1.02
CA ILE A 216 -12.89 -2.09 -2.45
C ILE A 216 -14.16 -1.36 -2.89
N ARG A 217 -15.33 -1.84 -2.46
CA ARG A 217 -16.62 -1.21 -2.78
C ARG A 217 -16.64 0.26 -2.34
N VAL A 218 -16.16 0.57 -1.14
CA VAL A 218 -16.10 1.94 -0.62
C VAL A 218 -14.99 2.73 -1.34
N ALA A 219 -13.82 2.13 -1.49
CA ALA A 219 -12.66 2.73 -2.17
C ALA A 219 -12.92 3.08 -3.64
N SER A 220 -13.81 2.35 -4.30
CA SER A 220 -14.15 2.51 -5.73
C SER A 220 -15.35 3.41 -5.98
N ASP A 221 -16.08 3.83 -4.95
CA ASP A 221 -17.35 4.54 -5.11
C ASP A 221 -17.13 6.05 -5.38
N PRO A 222 -17.43 6.54 -6.60
CA PRO A 222 -17.21 7.93 -6.95
C PRO A 222 -18.07 8.91 -6.15
N GLN A 223 -19.21 8.47 -5.60
CA GLN A 223 -20.11 9.35 -4.83
C GLN A 223 -19.50 9.82 -3.52
N ILE A 224 -18.54 9.06 -3.00
CA ILE A 224 -17.82 9.36 -1.76
C ILE A 224 -16.35 9.69 -2.01
N GLY A 225 -16.00 10.03 -3.27
CA GLY A 225 -14.64 10.42 -3.65
C GLY A 225 -13.66 9.26 -3.80
N GLY A 226 -14.17 8.05 -4.04
CA GLY A 226 -13.38 6.86 -4.36
C GLY A 226 -12.88 6.86 -5.81
N ASP A 227 -11.85 6.06 -6.07
CA ASP A 227 -11.25 5.87 -7.38
C ASP A 227 -10.88 4.39 -7.60
N LYS A 228 -11.29 3.83 -8.75
CA LYS A 228 -11.08 2.42 -9.07
C LYS A 228 -9.61 2.07 -9.29
N SER A 229 -8.84 2.99 -9.89
CA SER A 229 -7.41 2.77 -10.10
C SER A 229 -6.66 2.75 -8.76
N LEU A 230 -6.98 3.69 -7.87
CA LEU A 230 -6.43 3.76 -6.53
C LEU A 230 -6.85 2.56 -5.68
N ALA A 231 -8.09 2.11 -5.80
CA ALA A 231 -8.56 0.88 -5.16
C ALA A 231 -7.74 -0.32 -5.65
N CYS A 232 -7.50 -0.43 -6.96
CA CYS A 232 -6.65 -1.45 -7.58
C CYS A 232 -5.22 -1.42 -7.00
N SER A 233 -4.59 -0.25 -6.97
CA SER A 233 -3.26 -0.05 -6.38
C SER A 233 -3.22 -0.40 -4.89
N ALA A 234 -4.30 -0.17 -4.15
CA ALA A 234 -4.40 -0.59 -2.75
C ALA A 234 -4.48 -2.11 -2.59
N ILE A 235 -5.10 -2.85 -3.52
CA ILE A 235 -5.07 -4.33 -3.51
C ILE A 235 -3.62 -4.81 -3.67
N GLU A 236 -2.90 -4.27 -4.65
CA GLU A 236 -1.51 -4.62 -4.92
C GLU A 236 -0.59 -4.27 -3.73
N ALA A 237 -0.76 -3.09 -3.14
CA ALA A 237 -0.03 -2.70 -1.94
C ALA A 237 -0.34 -3.62 -0.75
N THR A 238 -1.59 -4.06 -0.59
CA THR A 238 -1.98 -5.02 0.44
C THR A 238 -1.28 -6.36 0.24
N PHE A 239 -1.21 -6.84 -1.02
CA PHE A 239 -0.45 -8.03 -1.38
C PHE A 239 1.02 -7.86 -0.99
N GLN A 240 1.66 -6.76 -1.38
CA GLN A 240 3.08 -6.52 -1.11
C GLN A 240 3.43 -6.43 0.39
N ILE A 241 2.57 -5.82 1.21
CA ILE A 241 2.77 -5.75 2.66
C ILE A 241 2.70 -7.15 3.30
N LEU A 242 1.87 -8.03 2.77
CA LEU A 242 1.62 -9.37 3.33
C LEU A 242 2.45 -10.48 2.66
N HIS A 243 3.15 -10.18 1.57
CA HIS A 243 3.90 -11.15 0.77
C HIS A 243 5.41 -11.02 0.98
N GLY A 244 6.14 -12.11 0.70
CA GLY A 244 7.59 -12.15 0.70
C GLY A 244 8.25 -12.40 2.06
N ASP A 245 9.57 -12.47 2.04
CA ASP A 245 10.40 -12.86 3.18
C ASP A 245 10.31 -11.86 4.35
N GLU A 246 9.99 -10.60 4.07
CA GLU A 246 9.81 -9.54 5.05
C GLU A 246 8.34 -9.27 5.41
N SER A 247 7.40 -10.15 5.00
CA SER A 247 5.96 -9.96 5.22
C SER A 247 5.58 -9.69 6.69
N LYS A 248 6.21 -10.38 7.64
CA LYS A 248 6.02 -10.09 9.08
C LYS A 248 6.52 -8.71 9.45
N LEU A 249 7.72 -8.33 9.00
CA LEU A 249 8.30 -7.02 9.26
C LEU A 249 7.38 -5.91 8.72
N TYR A 250 6.94 -6.03 7.46
CA TYR A 250 6.09 -5.03 6.81
C TYR A 250 4.69 -4.95 7.46
N SER A 251 4.09 -6.10 7.77
CA SER A 251 2.81 -6.16 8.48
C SER A 251 2.89 -5.48 9.85
N LEU A 252 3.95 -5.77 10.61
CA LEU A 252 4.17 -5.16 11.92
C LEU A 252 4.51 -3.67 11.81
N ALA A 253 5.26 -3.25 10.79
CA ALA A 253 5.57 -1.84 10.53
C ALA A 253 4.31 -1.05 10.20
N ALA A 254 3.42 -1.57 9.34
CA ALA A 254 2.13 -0.96 9.02
C ALA A 254 1.26 -0.78 10.27
N LEU A 255 1.10 -1.85 11.07
CA LEU A 255 0.30 -1.81 12.29
C LEU A 255 0.91 -0.88 13.36
N SER A 256 2.23 -0.87 13.49
CA SER A 256 2.94 0.04 14.40
C SER A 256 2.82 1.50 13.96
N HIS A 257 2.85 1.75 12.64
CA HIS A 257 2.62 3.08 12.09
C HIS A 257 1.19 3.55 12.39
N LEU A 258 0.18 2.72 12.13
CA LEU A 258 -1.21 3.01 12.49
C LEU A 258 -1.38 3.31 13.98
N LEU A 259 -0.75 2.53 14.86
CA LEU A 259 -0.80 2.76 16.31
C LEU A 259 -0.33 4.15 16.71
N ARG A 260 0.81 4.59 16.14
CA ARG A 260 1.36 5.94 16.37
C ARG A 260 0.43 7.02 15.83
N LEU A 261 -0.04 6.90 14.59
CA LEU A 261 -0.92 7.88 13.95
C LEU A 261 -2.24 8.04 14.73
N LEU A 262 -2.90 6.94 15.07
CA LEU A 262 -4.15 6.94 15.84
C LEU A 262 -3.93 7.48 17.27
N GLY A 263 -2.76 7.24 17.85
CA GLY A 263 -2.35 7.83 19.12
C GLY A 263 -2.20 9.36 19.05
N LYS A 264 -1.58 9.88 17.99
CA LYS A 264 -1.47 11.32 17.74
C LYS A 264 -2.85 11.96 17.57
N VAL A 265 -3.72 11.37 16.75
CA VAL A 265 -5.09 11.85 16.52
C VAL A 265 -5.86 11.96 17.84
N GLY A 266 -5.78 10.94 18.71
CA GLY A 266 -6.47 10.96 20.00
C GLY A 266 -6.09 12.14 20.91
N LYS A 267 -4.90 12.71 20.74
CA LYS A 267 -4.43 13.92 21.42
C LYS A 267 -4.91 15.20 20.72
N LEU A 268 -4.94 15.20 19.39
CA LEU A 268 -5.36 16.35 18.57
C LEU A 268 -6.85 16.66 18.72
N VAL A 269 -7.71 15.65 18.71
CA VAL A 269 -9.18 15.81 18.79
C VAL A 269 -9.70 15.87 20.23
N ASN A 270 -8.90 16.42 21.16
CA ASN A 270 -9.25 16.44 22.57
C ASN A 270 -10.50 17.31 22.80
N GLY A 271 -11.62 16.68 23.12
CA GLY A 271 -12.94 17.32 23.23
C GLY A 271 -13.99 16.72 22.28
N GLU A 272 -13.56 16.14 21.16
CA GLU A 272 -14.43 15.43 20.22
C GLU A 272 -14.56 13.96 20.62
N ARG A 273 -15.39 13.70 21.63
CA ARG A 273 -15.51 12.39 22.28
C ARG A 273 -15.76 11.22 21.33
N ASP A 274 -16.50 11.43 20.23
CA ASP A 274 -16.78 10.36 19.27
C ASP A 274 -15.55 9.98 18.44
N ILE A 275 -14.85 10.97 17.87
CA ILE A 275 -13.63 10.74 17.08
C ILE A 275 -12.53 10.15 17.96
N GLN A 276 -12.35 10.68 19.17
CA GLN A 276 -11.39 10.17 20.13
C GLN A 276 -11.66 8.70 20.49
N LYS A 277 -12.93 8.32 20.72
CA LYS A 277 -13.32 6.94 21.00
C LYS A 277 -13.08 6.01 19.82
N LYS A 278 -13.38 6.46 18.59
CA LYS A 278 -13.12 5.69 17.36
C LYS A 278 -11.62 5.45 17.16
N ALA A 279 -10.81 6.49 17.26
CA ALA A 279 -9.34 6.39 17.15
C ALA A 279 -8.76 5.46 18.22
N PHE A 280 -9.22 5.55 19.47
CA PHE A 280 -8.77 4.67 20.55
C PHE A 280 -9.14 3.19 20.32
N ASN A 281 -10.34 2.92 19.83
CA ASN A 281 -10.76 1.55 19.53
C ASN A 281 -10.02 0.97 18.32
N ALA A 282 -9.80 1.77 17.28
CA ALA A 282 -8.97 1.40 16.14
C ALA A 282 -7.53 1.10 16.60
N LYS A 283 -6.93 1.95 17.45
CA LYS A 283 -5.60 1.76 18.03
C LYS A 283 -5.50 0.41 18.76
N LYS A 284 -6.45 0.10 19.65
CA LYS A 284 -6.48 -1.20 20.34
C LYS A 284 -6.60 -2.38 19.37
N LYS A 285 -7.37 -2.24 18.29
CA LYS A 285 -7.53 -3.28 17.27
C LYS A 285 -6.22 -3.51 16.51
N CYS A 286 -5.50 -2.45 16.15
CA CYS A 286 -4.17 -2.55 15.53
C CYS A 286 -3.16 -3.24 16.46
N LEU A 287 -3.17 -2.95 17.77
CA LEU A 287 -2.29 -3.64 18.74
C LEU A 287 -2.61 -5.13 18.82
N PHE A 288 -3.90 -5.48 18.84
CA PHE A 288 -4.34 -6.87 18.84
C PHE A 288 -3.93 -7.61 17.56
N LEU A 289 -4.05 -6.96 16.41
CA LEU A 289 -3.56 -7.50 15.14
C LEU A 289 -2.05 -7.65 15.11
N ALA A 290 -1.29 -6.72 15.71
CA ALA A 290 0.17 -6.82 15.77
C ALA A 290 0.60 -8.04 16.62
N ALA A 291 -0.07 -8.28 17.75
CA ALA A 291 0.14 -9.50 18.54
C ALA A 291 -0.22 -10.76 17.74
N TRP A 292 -1.33 -10.73 16.98
CA TRP A 292 -1.73 -11.86 16.14
C TRP A 292 -0.70 -12.16 15.04
N VAL A 293 -0.26 -11.14 14.30
CA VAL A 293 0.78 -11.25 13.24
C VAL A 293 2.07 -11.79 13.82
N ASN A 294 2.47 -11.32 15.01
CA ASN A 294 3.71 -11.76 15.63
C ASN A 294 3.75 -13.27 15.90
N GLU A 295 2.59 -13.86 16.22
CA GLU A 295 2.44 -15.29 16.55
C GLU A 295 1.95 -16.17 15.38
N ASN A 296 1.52 -15.58 14.25
CA ASN A 296 0.84 -16.30 13.15
C ASN A 296 1.40 -15.94 11.76
N GLU A 297 2.71 -15.76 11.66
CA GLU A 297 3.42 -15.35 10.43
C GLU A 297 3.13 -16.23 9.21
N ASN A 298 2.98 -17.54 9.41
CA ASN A 298 2.71 -18.50 8.34
C ASN A 298 1.39 -18.22 7.60
N TRP A 299 0.44 -17.52 8.23
CA TRP A 299 -0.81 -17.15 7.56
C TRP A 299 -0.66 -15.96 6.61
N LEU A 300 0.38 -15.13 6.75
CA LEU A 300 0.56 -13.94 5.91
C LEU A 300 0.70 -14.32 4.43
N VAL A 301 1.53 -15.33 4.15
CA VAL A 301 1.72 -15.87 2.80
C VAL A 301 0.41 -16.41 2.24
N VAL A 302 -0.35 -17.18 3.02
CA VAL A 302 -1.66 -17.72 2.61
C VAL A 302 -2.62 -16.60 2.25
N LEU A 303 -2.74 -15.57 3.10
CA LEU A 303 -3.59 -14.42 2.83
C LEU A 303 -3.12 -13.65 1.59
N SER A 304 -1.80 -13.53 1.36
CA SER A 304 -1.26 -12.84 0.19
C SER A 304 -1.62 -13.55 -1.12
N GLU A 305 -1.56 -14.88 -1.16
CA GLU A 305 -1.96 -15.64 -2.34
C GLU A 305 -3.46 -15.51 -2.62
N GLU A 306 -4.29 -15.53 -1.56
CA GLU A 306 -5.74 -15.27 -1.67
C GLU A 306 -6.02 -13.83 -2.19
N ILE A 307 -5.26 -12.83 -1.72
CA ILE A 307 -5.35 -11.45 -2.23
C ILE A 307 -4.96 -11.37 -3.70
N MET A 308 -3.92 -12.10 -4.13
CA MET A 308 -3.47 -12.11 -5.51
C MET A 308 -4.54 -12.70 -6.46
N VAL A 309 -5.30 -13.69 -6.00
CA VAL A 309 -6.46 -14.21 -6.77
C VAL A 309 -7.50 -13.10 -6.96
N GLU A 310 -7.90 -12.43 -5.88
CA GLU A 310 -8.84 -11.31 -5.92
C GLU A 310 -8.32 -10.13 -6.76
N TYR A 311 -7.00 -9.90 -6.78
CA TYR A 311 -6.38 -8.87 -7.59
C TYR A 311 -6.52 -9.15 -9.09
N LYS A 312 -6.29 -10.41 -9.52
CA LYS A 312 -6.49 -10.82 -10.92
C LYS A 312 -7.95 -10.67 -11.32
N GLU A 313 -8.88 -11.15 -10.49
CA GLU A 313 -10.31 -11.02 -10.75
C GLU A 313 -10.73 -9.56 -10.93
N TYR A 314 -10.24 -8.67 -10.05
CA TYR A 314 -10.56 -7.24 -10.12
C TYR A 314 -9.96 -6.58 -11.38
N LEU A 315 -8.73 -6.93 -11.76
CA LEU A 315 -8.11 -6.45 -13.00
C LEU A 315 -8.90 -6.88 -14.24
N ASP A 316 -9.30 -8.14 -14.32
CA ASP A 316 -10.11 -8.66 -15.42
C ASP A 316 -11.46 -7.92 -15.51
N GLU A 317 -12.10 -7.61 -14.37
CA GLU A 317 -13.31 -6.79 -14.33
C GLU A 317 -13.06 -5.37 -14.87
N LEU A 318 -11.97 -4.72 -14.45
CA LEU A 318 -11.63 -3.37 -14.91
C LEU A 318 -11.38 -3.32 -16.42
N VAL A 319 -10.65 -4.30 -16.96
CA VAL A 319 -10.39 -4.42 -18.40
C VAL A 319 -11.69 -4.65 -19.15
N GLY A 320 -12.54 -5.59 -18.70
CA GLY A 320 -13.83 -5.86 -19.32
C GLY A 320 -14.75 -4.63 -19.32
N VAL A 321 -14.81 -3.86 -18.23
CA VAL A 321 -15.57 -2.61 -18.15
C VAL A 321 -15.03 -1.57 -19.13
N ALA A 322 -13.71 -1.45 -19.28
CA ALA A 322 -13.09 -0.53 -20.23
C ALA A 322 -13.39 -0.93 -21.68
N GLU A 323 -13.38 -2.22 -22.00
CA GLU A 323 -13.74 -2.74 -23.32
C GLU A 323 -15.20 -2.49 -23.67
N ILE A 324 -16.12 -2.81 -22.75
CA ILE A 324 -17.56 -2.53 -22.92
C ILE A 324 -17.77 -1.03 -23.10
N SER A 325 -17.11 -0.19 -22.30
CA SER A 325 -17.21 1.26 -22.41
C SER A 325 -16.72 1.75 -23.76
N ARG A 326 -15.59 1.24 -24.27
CA ARG A 326 -15.06 1.58 -25.59
C ARG A 326 -16.02 1.16 -26.71
N TRP A 327 -16.58 -0.04 -26.61
CA TRP A 327 -17.57 -0.54 -27.56
C TRP A 327 -18.87 0.29 -27.56
N LEU A 328 -19.38 0.67 -26.38
CA LEU A 328 -20.55 1.54 -26.24
C LEU A 328 -20.29 2.91 -26.85
N GLN A 329 -19.14 3.52 -26.55
CA GLN A 329 -18.78 4.82 -27.09
C GLN A 329 -18.67 4.81 -28.62
N LYS A 330 -18.10 3.75 -29.19
CA LYS A 330 -18.05 3.53 -30.64
C LYS A 330 -19.46 3.38 -31.23
N SER A 331 -20.33 2.63 -30.55
CA SER A 331 -21.70 2.38 -31.00
C SER A 331 -22.59 3.63 -30.90
N TRP A 332 -22.37 4.49 -29.92
CA TRP A 332 -23.09 5.76 -29.76
C TRP A 332 -22.52 6.91 -30.57
N GLY A 333 -21.32 6.76 -31.14
CA GLY A 333 -20.60 7.86 -31.79
C GLY A 333 -20.15 8.96 -30.81
N GLY A 334 -20.05 8.64 -29.52
CA GLY A 334 -19.73 9.61 -28.47
C GLY A 334 -19.76 9.04 -27.06
N LYS A 335 -19.39 9.84 -26.06
CA LYS A 335 -19.31 9.43 -24.64
C LYS A 335 -20.67 9.21 -23.96
N ARG A 336 -21.78 9.53 -24.62
CA ARG A 336 -23.13 9.46 -24.06
C ARG A 336 -24.07 8.74 -25.02
N PRO A 337 -25.11 8.06 -24.50
CA PRO A 337 -26.15 7.49 -25.34
C PRO A 337 -26.79 8.57 -26.22
N PRO A 338 -27.16 8.26 -27.48
CA PRO A 338 -27.90 9.19 -28.32
C PRO A 338 -29.25 9.54 -27.68
N GLU A 339 -29.68 10.80 -27.82
CA GLU A 339 -30.97 11.24 -27.29
C GLU A 339 -32.12 10.47 -27.95
N LYS A 340 -33.02 9.92 -27.13
CA LYS A 340 -34.22 9.25 -27.63
C LYS A 340 -35.10 10.30 -28.32
N LYS A 341 -35.25 10.22 -29.65
CA LYS A 341 -36.27 11.00 -30.37
C LYS A 341 -37.65 10.61 -29.80
N LYS A 342 -38.42 11.59 -29.32
CA LYS A 342 -39.81 11.39 -28.92
C LYS A 342 -40.61 11.00 -30.17
N LEU A 343 -41.04 9.74 -30.27
CA LEU A 343 -41.72 9.19 -31.45
C LEU A 343 -43.24 9.42 -31.48
N VAL A 344 -43.82 10.04 -30.46
CA VAL A 344 -45.26 10.34 -30.41
C VAL A 344 -45.44 11.82 -30.14
N GLN A 345 -45.88 12.54 -31.17
CA GLN A 345 -46.46 13.87 -31.07
C GLN A 345 -47.97 13.64 -31.05
N GLU A 346 -48.63 13.90 -29.90
CA GLU A 346 -50.08 13.98 -29.87
C GLU A 346 -50.50 15.07 -30.86
N VAL A 347 -51.20 14.66 -31.92
CA VAL A 347 -51.82 15.59 -32.85
C VAL A 347 -53.14 15.98 -32.19
N ASP A 348 -53.21 17.19 -31.65
CA ASP A 348 -54.47 17.76 -31.19
C ASP A 348 -55.44 17.78 -32.37
N LEU A 349 -56.48 16.95 -32.30
CA LEU A 349 -57.59 17.00 -33.25
C LEU A 349 -58.27 18.36 -33.10
N PRO A 350 -58.50 19.10 -34.21
CA PRO A 350 -59.22 20.37 -34.12
C PRO A 350 -60.63 20.09 -33.61
N THR A 351 -60.95 20.69 -32.45
CA THR A 351 -62.32 20.87 -31.98
C THR A 351 -63.04 21.78 -32.97
N ASN A 352 -63.59 21.18 -34.02
CA ASN A 352 -64.58 21.83 -34.85
C ASN A 352 -65.79 22.10 -33.96
N GLY A 353 -66.07 23.38 -33.75
CA GLY A 353 -67.20 23.86 -32.99
C GLY A 353 -68.52 23.42 -33.59
N LEU A 354 -69.46 23.13 -32.69
CA LEU A 354 -70.90 23.24 -32.89
C LEU A 354 -71.49 23.86 -31.63
#